data_AF-A0A124H9I4-F1
#
_entry.id   AF-A0A124H9I4-F1
#
_cell.length_a   1.000
_cell.length_b   1.000
_cell.length_c   1.000
_cell.angle_alpha   90.00
_cell.angle_beta   90.00
_cell.angle_gamma   90.00
#
_symmetry.space_group_name_H-M   'P 1'
#
loop_
_entity.id
_entity.type
_entity.pdbx_description
1 polymer ?
#
loop_
_entity_poly.entity_id
_entity_poly.type
_entity_poly.pdbx_seq_one_letter_code
_entity_poly.pdbx_strand_id
1 'polypeptide(L)' 'MFSDDPADWIEYEKKQLAQVLGRLTRMITGTLAPHLARCPDDEWAQLVAAQLTGVSATLAQLSK' A
#
# COMPACT_ATOMS: atom_id res chain seq x y z
N MET A 1 14.57 24.26 6.85
CA MET A 1 14.70 24.52 5.40
C MET A 1 14.83 23.17 4.73
N PHE A 2 14.08 22.89 3.66
CA PHE A 2 14.27 21.65 2.91
C PHE A 2 15.64 21.68 2.20
N SER A 3 16.24 20.51 1.97
CA SER A 3 17.48 20.42 1.19
C SER A 3 17.23 20.92 -0.24
N ASP A 4 18.23 21.49 -0.89
CA ASP A 4 18.19 21.82 -2.33
C ASP A 4 18.78 20.68 -3.18
N ASP A 5 19.30 19.62 -2.55
CA ASP A 5 19.82 18.43 -3.24
C ASP A 5 18.66 17.51 -3.65
N PRO A 6 18.44 17.27 -4.96
CA PRO A 6 17.42 16.34 -5.44
C PRO A 6 17.56 14.92 -4.88
N ALA A 7 18.77 14.49 -4.50
CA ALA A 7 18.98 13.17 -3.91
C ALA A 7 18.26 13.02 -2.56
N ASP A 8 18.24 14.07 -1.74
CA ASP A 8 17.55 14.07 -0.44
C ASP A 8 16.02 13.98 -0.63
N TRP A 9 15.49 14.59 -1.69
CA TRP A 9 14.07 14.52 -2.02
C TRP A 9 13.68 13.10 -2.43
N ILE A 10 14.47 12.49 -3.32
CA ILE A 10 14.25 11.11 -3.78
C ILE A 10 14.31 10.14 -2.59
N GLU A 11 15.26 10.30 -1.68
CA GLU A 11 15.34 9.44 -0.50
C GLU A 11 14.13 9.63 0.42
N TYR A 12 13.70 10.87 0.64
CA TYR A 12 12.50 11.17 1.40
C TYR A 12 11.25 10.55 0.76
N GLU A 13 11.05 10.72 -0.53
CA GLU A 13 9.93 10.15 -1.28
C GLU A 13 9.91 8.62 -1.19
N LYS A 14 11.07 7.96 -1.32
CA LYS A 14 11.20 6.51 -1.11
C LYS A 14 10.80 6.08 0.31
N LYS A 15 11.23 6.81 1.34
CA LYS A 15 10.82 6.55 2.74
C LYS A 15 9.32 6.71 2.94
N GLN A 16 8.72 7.75 2.36
CA GLN A 16 7.28 7.97 2.44
C GLN A 16 6.51 6.85 1.73
N LEU A 17 6.99 6.42 0.55
CA LEU A 17 6.39 5.33 -0.21
C LEU A 17 6.41 4.02 0.59
N ALA A 18 7.55 3.69 1.21
CA ALA A 18 7.70 2.51 2.07
C ALA A 18 6.73 2.54 3.28
N GLN A 19 6.51 3.71 3.89
CA GLN A 19 5.54 3.84 4.99
C GLN A 19 4.11 3.62 4.53
N VAL A 20 3.70 4.20 3.40
CA VAL A 20 2.36 4.03 2.82
C VAL A 20 2.13 2.57 2.47
N LEU A 21 3.12 1.93 1.83
CA LEU A 21 3.14 0.50 1.56
C LEU A 21 2.88 -0.35 2.80
N GLY A 22 3.64 -0.10 3.86
CA GLY A 22 3.47 -0.83 5.12
C GLY A 22 2.07 -0.66 5.73
N ARG A 23 1.47 0.53 5.62
CA ARG A 23 0.09 0.79 6.09
C ARG A 23 -0.94 0.04 5.24
N LEU A 24 -0.80 0.08 3.92
CA LEU A 24 -1.70 -0.63 3.01
C LEU A 24 -1.62 -2.15 3.21
N THR A 25 -0.41 -2.71 3.29
CA THR A 25 -0.23 -4.13 3.58
C THR A 25 -0.92 -4.53 4.89
N ARG A 26 -0.77 -3.75 5.96
CA ARG A 26 -1.44 -4.02 7.24
C ARG A 26 -2.97 -3.89 7.15
N MET A 27 -3.49 -2.93 6.39
CA MET A 27 -4.94 -2.80 6.16
C MET A 27 -5.47 -4.04 5.44
N ILE A 28 -4.80 -4.47 4.36
CA ILE A 28 -5.20 -5.64 3.57
C ILE A 28 -5.18 -6.89 4.45
N THR A 29 -4.07 -7.18 5.11
CA THR A 29 -3.89 -8.44 5.84
C THR A 29 -4.62 -8.46 7.18
N GLY A 30 -4.71 -7.32 7.87
CA GLY A 30 -5.28 -7.21 9.21
C GLY A 30 -6.77 -6.89 9.23
N THR A 31 -7.34 -6.34 8.15
CA THR A 31 -8.75 -5.90 8.12
C THR A 31 -9.50 -6.52 6.95
N LEU A 32 -9.03 -6.30 5.72
CA LEU A 32 -9.79 -6.64 4.52
C LEU A 32 -9.84 -8.15 4.25
N ALA A 33 -8.72 -8.86 4.37
CA ALA A 33 -8.69 -10.30 4.21
C ALA A 33 -9.52 -11.04 5.30
N PRO A 34 -9.43 -10.66 6.60
CA PRO A 34 -10.32 -11.20 7.62
C PRO A 34 -11.80 -10.87 7.42
N HIS A 35 -12.11 -9.73 6.78
CA HIS A 35 -13.48 -9.38 6.39
C HIS A 35 -13.97 -10.33 5.30
N LEU A 36 -13.24 -10.44 4.18
CA LEU A 36 -13.60 -11.34 3.08
C LEU A 36 -13.66 -12.82 3.48
N ALA A 37 -12.85 -13.24 4.45
CA ALA A 37 -12.93 -14.60 4.99
C ALA A 37 -14.25 -14.87 5.73
N ARG A 38 -14.90 -13.83 6.28
CA ARG A 38 -16.19 -13.93 6.99
C ARG A 38 -17.38 -13.66 6.07
N CYS A 39 -17.23 -12.71 5.15
CA CYS A 39 -18.25 -12.27 4.21
C CYS A 39 -17.68 -12.37 2.78
N PRO A 40 -17.56 -13.58 2.22
CA PRO A 40 -16.92 -13.77 0.92
C PRO A 40 -17.70 -13.08 -0.21
N ASP A 41 -19.01 -12.94 -0.07
CA ASP A 41 -19.90 -12.38 -1.09
C ASP A 41 -20.08 -10.84 -0.97
N ASP A 42 -19.34 -10.17 -0.09
CA ASP A 42 -19.35 -8.71 0.00
C ASP A 42 -18.65 -8.10 -1.22
N GLU A 43 -19.46 -7.62 -2.18
CA GLU A 43 -19.00 -7.01 -3.43
C GLU A 43 -18.08 -5.79 -3.21
N TRP A 44 -18.34 -4.99 -2.17
CA TRP A 44 -17.50 -3.83 -1.87
C TRP A 44 -16.13 -4.28 -1.37
N ALA A 45 -16.09 -5.26 -0.46
CA ALA A 45 -14.84 -5.79 0.06
C ALA A 45 -14.01 -6.48 -1.05
N GLN A 46 -14.67 -7.19 -1.98
CA GLN A 46 -14.02 -7.79 -3.14
C GLN A 46 -13.40 -6.73 -4.05
N LEU A 47 -14.15 -5.68 -4.38
CA LEU A 47 -13.67 -4.57 -5.21
C LEU A 47 -12.45 -3.91 -4.58
N VAL A 48 -12.53 -3.56 -3.30
CA VAL A 48 -11.42 -2.92 -2.59
C VAL A 48 -10.19 -3.84 -2.55
N ALA A 49 -10.36 -5.14 -2.33
CA ALA A 49 -9.25 -6.09 -2.29
C ALA A 49 -8.55 -6.22 -3.64
N ALA A 50 -9.31 -6.26 -4.73
CA ALA A 50 -8.75 -6.30 -6.08
C ALA A 50 -7.92 -5.05 -6.39
N GLN A 51 -8.45 -3.85 -6.07
CA GLN A 51 -7.75 -2.59 -6.33
C GLN A 51 -6.48 -2.46 -5.47
N LEU A 52 -6.57 -2.77 -4.18
CA LEU A 52 -5.44 -2.65 -3.27
C LEU A 52 -4.34 -3.68 -3.55
N THR A 53 -4.69 -4.88 -4.02
CA THR A 53 -3.68 -5.87 -4.46
C THR A 53 -2.86 -5.34 -5.64
N GLY A 54 -3.51 -4.69 -6.60
CA GLY A 54 -2.83 -4.02 -7.72
C GLY A 54 -1.87 -2.93 -7.26
N VAL A 55 -2.34 -2.06 -6.36
CA VAL A 55 -1.51 -1.00 -5.76
C VAL A 55 -0.32 -1.59 -5.00
N SER A 56 -0.52 -2.61 -4.16
CA SER A 56 0.57 -3.28 -3.44
C SER A 56 1.61 -3.90 -4.38
N ALA A 57 1.19 -4.49 -5.50
CA ALA A 57 2.10 -5.09 -6.48
C ALA A 57 2.97 -4.02 -7.17
N THR A 58 2.38 -2.93 -7.67
CA THR A 58 3.12 -1.82 -8.27
C THR A 58 4.09 -1.20 -7.28
N LEU A 59 3.64 -0.94 -6.06
CA LEU A 59 4.46 -0.31 -5.05
C LEU A 59 5.61 -1.21 -4.56
N ALA A 60 5.42 -2.53 -4.47
CA ALA A 60 6.49 -3.47 -4.16
C ALA A 60 7.57 -3.49 -5.25
N GLN A 61 7.20 -3.28 -6.52
CA GLN A 61 8.14 -3.19 -7.63
C GLN A 61 8.99 -1.91 -7.57
N LEU A 62 8.42 -0.80 -7.11
CA LEU A 62 9.13 0.48 -6.93
C LEU A 62 10.07 0.51 -5.71
N SER A 63 9.93 -0.47 -4.80
CA SER A 63 10.77 -0.60 -3.60
C SER A 63 11.95 -1.56 -3.78
N LYS A 64 12.06 -2.20 -4.95
CA LYS A 64 13.24 -2.98 -5.37
C LYS A 64 14.27 -2.08 -6.03
#